data_AF-A0A1E7G704-F1
#
_entry.id   AF-A0A1E7G704-F1
#
_cell.length_a   1.000
_cell.length_b   1.000
_cell.length_c   1.000
_cell.angle_alpha   90.00
_cell.angle_beta   90.00
_cell.angle_gamma   90.00
#
_symmetry.space_group_name_H-M   'P 1'
#
loop_
_entity.id
_entity.type
_entity.pdbx_description
1 polymer ?
#
loop_
_entity_poly.entity_id
_entity_poly.type
_entity_poly.pdbx_seq_one_letter_code
_entity_poly.pdbx_strand_id
1 'polypeptide(L)'
;MESDGSVKLNWDAVDGAKSYLIHYADANETDPHKAAFMGYSETNLWTLTAADVPTHVAGDEIRFYIQSYNVVAPSGTTDVEKAAALHDDPNITGSAWSEEYFATFS
;
A
#
# COMPACT_ATOMS: atom_id res chain seq x y z
N MET A 1 11.13 -3.27 8.24
CA MET A 1 11.99 -3.73 7.13
C MET A 1 12.53 -5.10 7.47
N GLU A 2 12.66 -5.94 6.46
CA GLU A 2 13.34 -7.22 6.56
C GLU A 2 14.83 -7.06 6.23
N SER A 3 15.63 -8.08 6.53
CA SER A 3 17.08 -8.05 6.31
C SER A 3 17.50 -7.96 4.84
N ASP A 4 16.58 -8.25 3.91
CA ASP A 4 16.79 -8.17 2.46
C ASP A 4 16.41 -6.79 1.88
N GLY A 5 15.99 -5.84 2.71
CA GLY A 5 15.56 -4.50 2.29
C GLY A 5 14.08 -4.41 1.91
N SER A 6 13.32 -5.51 1.98
CA SER A 6 11.87 -5.46 1.76
C SER A 6 11.12 -4.81 2.93
N VAL A 7 9.93 -4.29 2.63
CA VAL A 7 9.02 -3.75 3.64
C VAL A 7 7.82 -4.67 3.77
N LYS A 8 7.61 -5.20 4.98
CA LYS A 8 6.44 -6.00 5.31
C LYS A 8 5.48 -5.18 6.18
N LEU A 9 4.24 -5.07 5.72
CA LEU A 9 3.15 -4.43 6.45
C LEU A 9 2.17 -5.49 6.93
N ASN A 10 1.76 -5.38 8.20
CA ASN A 10 0.69 -6.18 8.79
C ASN A 10 -0.19 -5.26 9.63
N TRP A 11 -1.49 -5.37 9.50
CA TRP A 11 -2.46 -4.54 10.21
C TRP A 11 -3.62 -5.38 10.73
N ASP A 12 -4.47 -4.80 11.57
CA ASP A 12 -5.69 -5.46 12.01
C ASP A 12 -6.69 -5.55 10.86
N ALA A 13 -7.27 -6.73 10.66
CA ALA A 13 -8.27 -6.93 9.61
C ALA A 13 -9.51 -6.05 9.90
N VAL A 14 -9.96 -5.33 8.86
CA VAL A 14 -11.17 -4.50 8.94
C VAL A 14 -12.39 -5.37 8.68
N ASP A 15 -13.41 -5.27 9.55
CA ASP A 15 -14.63 -6.05 9.39
C ASP A 15 -15.33 -5.76 8.04
N GLY A 16 -15.73 -6.82 7.34
CA GLY A 16 -16.33 -6.73 6.01
C GLY A 16 -15.36 -6.39 4.86
N ALA A 17 -14.08 -6.14 5.12
CA ALA A 17 -13.09 -5.94 4.06
C ALA A 17 -12.76 -7.25 3.34
N LYS A 18 -12.66 -7.19 2.02
CA LYS A 18 -12.26 -8.30 1.13
C LYS A 18 -10.92 -8.05 0.45
N SER A 19 -10.52 -6.79 0.32
CA SER A 19 -9.20 -6.42 -0.18
C SER A 19 -8.77 -5.07 0.37
N TYR A 20 -7.49 -4.76 0.16
CA TYR A 20 -6.82 -3.57 0.63
C TYR A 20 -5.95 -2.99 -0.49
N LEU A 21 -5.94 -1.66 -0.60
CA LEU A 21 -4.91 -0.92 -1.32
C LEU A 21 -3.93 -0.30 -0.34
N ILE A 22 -2.66 -0.38 -0.69
CA ILE A 22 -1.57 0.22 0.07
C ILE A 22 -1.05 1.39 -0.77
N HIS A 23 -1.21 2.61 -0.28
CA HIS A 23 -0.74 3.83 -0.94
C HIS A 23 0.56 4.30 -0.30
N TYR A 24 1.55 4.66 -1.11
CA TYR A 24 2.82 5.21 -0.63
C TYR A 24 3.47 6.12 -1.67
N ALA A 25 4.43 6.92 -1.21
CA ALA A 25 5.19 7.87 -2.01
C ALA A 25 6.69 7.56 -1.94
N ASP A 26 7.49 8.42 -2.56
CA ASP A 26 8.95 8.40 -2.42
C ASP A 26 9.39 8.64 -0.96
N ALA A 27 10.65 8.31 -0.69
CA ALA A 27 11.27 8.51 0.62
C ALA A 27 11.13 9.97 1.12
N ASN A 28 10.75 10.11 2.38
CA ASN A 28 10.50 11.35 3.12
C ASN A 28 9.38 12.23 2.56
N GLU A 29 8.59 11.77 1.60
CA GLU A 29 7.40 12.51 1.19
C GLU A 29 6.30 12.36 2.25
N THR A 30 5.82 13.49 2.75
CA THR A 30 4.88 13.56 3.87
C THR A 30 3.48 13.96 3.44
N ASP A 31 3.31 14.42 2.19
CA ASP A 31 2.01 14.77 1.64
C ASP A 31 1.32 13.51 1.08
N PRO A 32 0.22 13.03 1.71
CA PRO A 32 -0.50 11.84 1.25
C PRO A 32 -1.06 12.00 -0.16
N HIS A 33 -1.29 13.23 -0.63
CA HIS A 33 -1.78 13.49 -1.98
C HIS A 33 -0.72 13.24 -3.07
N LYS A 34 0.53 12.99 -2.69
CA LYS A 34 1.62 12.60 -3.60
C LYS A 34 1.93 11.11 -3.56
N ALA A 35 1.12 10.29 -2.89
CA ALA A 35 1.23 8.84 -2.98
C ALA A 35 0.96 8.41 -4.42
N ALA A 36 2.05 8.14 -5.16
CA ALA A 36 2.01 7.77 -6.56
C ALA A 36 2.09 6.24 -6.76
N PHE A 37 2.45 5.50 -5.71
CA PHE A 37 2.61 4.06 -5.76
C PHE A 37 1.47 3.36 -5.04
N MET A 38 1.07 2.21 -5.58
CA MET A 38 0.00 1.40 -5.01
C MET A 38 0.38 -0.08 -4.96
N GLY A 39 -0.01 -0.74 -3.87
CA GLY A 39 -0.01 -2.19 -3.71
C GLY A 39 -1.44 -2.71 -3.53
N TYR A 40 -1.61 -4.02 -3.73
CA TYR A 40 -2.88 -4.72 -3.55
C TYR A 40 -2.69 -5.93 -2.62
N SER A 41 -3.67 -6.21 -1.76
CA SER A 41 -3.73 -7.46 -1.00
C SER A 41 -5.17 -7.88 -0.71
N GLU A 42 -5.44 -9.18 -0.75
CA GLU A 42 -6.70 -9.80 -0.30
C GLU A 42 -6.65 -10.23 1.17
N THR A 43 -5.53 -9.93 1.85
CA THR A 43 -5.31 -10.22 3.27
C THR A 43 -4.81 -8.97 3.99
N ASN A 44 -4.77 -8.99 5.32
CA ASN A 44 -4.24 -7.91 6.15
C ASN A 44 -2.70 -7.89 6.23
N LEU A 45 -2.05 -8.42 5.19
CA LEU A 45 -0.61 -8.54 5.05
C LEU A 45 -0.21 -8.12 3.63
N TRP A 46 0.85 -7.34 3.51
CA TRP A 46 1.43 -6.97 2.22
C TRP A 46 2.95 -6.84 2.32
N THR A 47 3.66 -7.11 1.22
CA THR A 47 5.12 -7.01 1.14
C THR A 47 5.52 -6.20 -0.08
N LEU A 48 6.27 -5.13 0.14
CA LEU A 48 6.98 -4.40 -0.90
C LEU A 48 8.36 -5.04 -1.09
N THR A 49 8.63 -5.57 -2.28
CA THR A 49 9.91 -6.21 -2.55
C THR A 49 11.03 -5.19 -2.52
N ALA A 50 12.24 -5.58 -2.13
CA ALA A 50 13.39 -4.68 -2.06
C ALA A 50 13.69 -3.97 -3.39
N ALA A 51 13.36 -4.60 -4.53
CA ALA A 51 13.56 -4.02 -5.86
C ALA A 51 12.56 -2.91 -6.18
N ASP A 52 11.39 -2.92 -5.53
CA ASP A 52 10.31 -1.96 -5.73
C ASP A 52 10.28 -0.87 -4.64
N VAL A 53 11.12 -0.99 -3.60
CA VAL A 53 11.26 0.07 -2.59
C VAL A 53 11.81 1.34 -3.26
N PRO A 54 11.14 2.50 -3.11
CA PRO A 54 11.63 3.79 -3.58
C PRO A 54 13.09 4.04 -3.19
N THR A 55 13.80 4.81 -4.03
CA THR A 55 15.21 5.14 -3.75
C THR A 55 15.32 5.85 -2.41
N HIS A 56 16.22 5.37 -1.55
CA HIS A 56 16.38 5.83 -0.18
C HIS A 56 17.83 5.75 0.28
N VAL A 57 18.15 6.45 1.37
CA VAL A 57 19.39 6.34 2.15
C VAL A 57 19.09 6.04 3.61
N ALA A 58 20.13 5.69 4.38
CA ALA A 58 19.99 5.47 5.83
C ALA A 58 19.43 6.73 6.52
N GLY A 59 18.38 6.56 7.32
CA GLY A 59 17.63 7.61 8.00
C GLY A 59 16.33 8.03 7.30
N ASP A 60 16.14 7.66 6.03
CA ASP A 60 14.91 7.97 5.31
C ASP A 60 13.71 7.19 5.87
N GLU A 61 12.51 7.74 5.68
CA GLU A 61 11.26 7.06 5.97
C GLU A 61 10.37 6.93 4.73
N ILE A 62 9.59 5.86 4.65
CA ILE A 62 8.46 5.76 3.72
C ILE A 62 7.17 5.58 4.53
N ARG A 63 6.17 6.36 4.14
CA ARG A 63 4.82 6.34 4.73
C ARG A 63 3.88 5.52 3.87
N PHE A 64 3.09 4.70 4.53
CA PHE A 64 2.08 3.85 3.90
C PHE A 64 0.72 4.14 4.50
N TYR A 65 -0.29 4.17 3.63
CA TYR A 65 -1.69 4.35 3.99
C TYR A 65 -2.49 3.19 3.45
N ILE A 66 -3.39 2.65 4.27
CA ILE A 66 -4.16 1.46 3.91
C ILE A 66 -5.60 1.86 3.69
N GLN A 67 -6.14 1.47 2.55
CA GLN A 67 -7.53 1.69 2.19
C GLN A 67 -8.21 0.33 2.03
N SER A 68 -9.33 0.13 2.74
CA SER A 68 -10.07 -1.15 2.70
C SER A 68 -11.22 -1.10 1.71
N TYR A 69 -11.51 -2.25 1.10
CA TYR A 69 -12.59 -2.43 0.11
C TYR A 69 -13.42 -3.65 0.47
N ASN A 70 -14.75 -3.57 0.32
CA ASN A 70 -15.68 -4.67 0.56
C ASN A 70 -15.86 -5.60 -0.68
N VAL A 71 -15.02 -5.40 -1.69
CA VAL A 71 -14.92 -6.17 -2.93
C VAL A 71 -13.47 -6.54 -3.20
N VAL A 72 -13.25 -7.53 -4.05
CA VAL A 72 -11.93 -7.81 -4.65
C VAL A 72 -11.78 -6.99 -5.93
N ALA A 73 -10.56 -6.87 -6.46
CA ALA A 73 -10.35 -6.18 -7.72
C ALA A 73 -11.18 -6.79 -8.86
N PRO A 74 -11.89 -5.97 -9.66
CA PRO A 74 -12.79 -6.47 -10.69
C PRO A 74 -12.04 -7.04 -11.91
N SER A 75 -10.76 -6.72 -12.06
CA SER A 75 -9.89 -7.18 -13.14
C SER A 75 -8.41 -7.09 -12.73
N GLY A 76 -7.51 -7.50 -13.63
CA GLY A 76 -6.06 -7.46 -13.43
C GLY A 76 -5.45 -8.82 -13.09
N THR A 77 -4.21 -9.02 -13.53
CA THR A 77 -3.41 -10.24 -13.29
C THR A 77 -2.23 -9.99 -12.36
N THR A 78 -1.74 -8.75 -12.30
CA THR A 78 -0.72 -8.30 -11.36
C THR A 78 -1.31 -7.43 -10.25
N ASP A 79 -0.58 -7.27 -9.15
CA ASP A 79 -1.03 -6.43 -8.03
C ASP A 79 -1.21 -4.96 -8.43
N VAL A 80 -0.36 -4.46 -9.34
CA VAL A 80 -0.48 -3.09 -9.87
C VAL A 80 -1.75 -2.94 -10.72
N GLU A 81 -2.04 -3.91 -11.59
CA GLU A 81 -3.28 -3.90 -12.39
C GLU A 81 -4.52 -4.01 -11.51
N LYS A 82 -4.49 -4.87 -10.48
CA LYS A 82 -5.59 -5.01 -9.51
C LYS A 82 -5.79 -3.74 -8.67
N ALA A 83 -4.69 -3.10 -8.26
CA ALA A 83 -4.75 -1.83 -7.53
C ALA A 83 -5.40 -0.74 -8.37
N ALA A 84 -4.96 -0.58 -9.62
CA ALA A 84 -5.55 0.36 -10.56
C ALA A 84 -7.04 0.07 -10.81
N ALA A 85 -7.42 -1.21 -10.96
CA ALA A 85 -8.81 -1.60 -11.19
C ALA A 85 -9.76 -1.24 -10.03
N LEU A 86 -9.28 -1.20 -8.78
CA LEU A 86 -10.06 -0.72 -7.63
C LEU A 86 -10.03 0.80 -7.48
N HIS A 87 -8.88 1.42 -7.77
CA HIS A 87 -8.68 2.86 -7.63
C HIS A 87 -9.43 3.68 -8.69
N ASP A 88 -9.41 3.22 -9.95
CA ASP A 88 -9.89 3.98 -11.10
C ASP A 88 -11.38 3.77 -11.41
N ASP A 89 -12.02 2.73 -10.86
CA ASP A 89 -13.45 2.46 -11.10
C ASP A 89 -14.32 3.40 -10.25
N PRO A 90 -15.08 4.34 -10.86
CA PRO A 90 -15.90 5.28 -10.13
C PRO A 90 -17.06 4.65 -9.36
N ASN A 91 -17.40 3.38 -9.64
CA ASN A 91 -18.47 2.65 -8.95
C ASN A 91 -17.96 1.88 -7.72
N ILE A 92 -16.65 1.87 -7.49
CA ILE A 92 -16.04 1.22 -6.34
C ILE A 92 -15.51 2.31 -5.41
N THR A 93 -15.99 2.30 -4.16
CA THR A 93 -15.57 3.26 -3.14
C THR A 93 -14.88 2.51 -2.01
N GLY A 94 -13.60 2.82 -1.78
CA GLY A 94 -12.87 2.34 -0.61
C GLY A 94 -13.23 3.12 0.65
N SER A 95 -12.76 2.64 1.80
CA SER A 95 -12.84 3.38 3.05
C SER A 95 -12.05 4.69 3.00
N ALA A 96 -12.14 5.51 4.05
CA ALA A 96 -11.08 6.47 4.33
C ALA A 96 -9.73 5.74 4.48
N TRP A 97 -8.64 6.46 4.23
CA TRP A 97 -7.30 5.94 4.49
C TRP A 97 -7.09 5.74 5.99
N SER A 98 -6.27 4.74 6.33
CA SER A 98 -5.83 4.50 7.69
C SER A 98 -4.95 5.63 8.23
N GLU A 99 -4.63 5.55 9.52
CA GLU A 99 -3.43 6.22 10.04
C GLU A 99 -2.16 5.70 9.34
N GLU A 100 -1.07 6.45 9.49
CA GLU A 100 0.21 6.20 8.84
C GLU A 100 0.92 4.97 9.39
N TYR A 101 1.41 4.13 8.48
CA TYR A 101 2.42 3.12 8.77
C TYR A 101 3.76 3.60 8.26
N PHE A 102 4.84 3.33 8.99
CA PHE A 102 6.18 3.82 8.66
C PHE A 102 7.16 2.67 8.45
N ALA A 103 8.05 2.83 7.47
CA ALA A 103 9.28 2.08 7.36
C ALA A 103 10.46 3.05 7.37
N THR A 104 11.34 2.94 8.36
CA THR A 104 12.58 3.72 8.44
C THR A 104 13.76 2.88 7.97
N PHE A 105 14.60 3.45 7.13
CA PHE A 105 15.78 2.80 6.55
C PHE A 105 17.02 3.02 7.42
N SER A 106 17.85 1.97 7.57
CA SER A 106 19.00 1.93 8.48
C SER A 106 20.30 1.59 7.76
#